data_AF-A0A2V3J680-F1
#
_entry.id   AF-A0A2V3J680-F1
#
_cell.length_a   1.000
_cell.length_b   1.000
_cell.length_c   1.000
_cell.angle_alpha   90.00
_cell.angle_beta   90.00
_cell.angle_gamma   90.00
#
_symmetry.space_group_name_H-M   'P 1'
#
loop_
_entity.id
_entity.type
_entity.pdbx_description
1 polymer ?
#
loop_
_entity_poly.entity_id
_entity_poly.type
_entity_poly.pdbx_seq_one_letter_code
_entity_poly.pdbx_strand_id
1 'polypeptide(L)'
;MFRDQFLDDTHNKYIGWLLSDKDAVVRKTSLEVLHRMLKKKEYFANFETFLQRFCDRIIDMACDKDDTVAATAIRLLNFLLPHNSNDKLLRPAQCESICDIALEDHHTDVRRAAGEFLTTMVTMDIDDVPSSASKRSRVQRKRNGKRACTGPFNTLLREIPPVEGAREDIRALLFAIVRKGDDGVDAALAVDAVWDYLPSLRCWQAFEELLLEDQQPDTASQDGEALSDSEKGVLCEMILASAAEASGNGDPMQARIVEKGEYSDP
;
A
#
# COMPACT_ATOMS: atom_id res chain seq x y z
N MET A 1 12.96 5.49 -32.46
CA MET A 1 11.64 4.99 -32.94
C MET A 1 10.67 6.16 -32.88
N PHE A 2 9.75 6.27 -33.86
CA PHE A 2 8.94 7.45 -34.18
C PHE A 2 7.91 7.85 -33.11
N ARG A 3 8.37 8.36 -31.96
CA ARG A 3 7.54 8.80 -30.83
C ARG A 3 6.39 9.70 -31.25
N ASP A 4 6.69 10.74 -32.04
CA ASP A 4 5.72 11.76 -32.42
C ASP A 4 4.65 11.28 -33.40
N GLN A 5 4.79 10.05 -33.94
CA GLN A 5 3.83 9.45 -34.88
C GLN A 5 2.89 8.43 -34.22
N PHE A 6 3.24 7.89 -33.05
CA PHE A 6 2.52 6.77 -32.43
C PHE A 6 2.10 7.03 -30.98
N LEU A 7 2.65 8.06 -30.32
CA LEU A 7 2.35 8.38 -28.93
C LEU A 7 1.30 9.50 -28.82
N ASP A 8 0.12 9.20 -29.35
CA ASP A 8 -1.03 10.09 -29.41
C ASP A 8 -2.33 9.36 -29.00
N ASP A 9 -3.40 10.11 -28.80
CA ASP A 9 -4.71 9.57 -28.39
C ASP A 9 -5.32 8.60 -29.42
N THR A 10 -4.98 8.74 -30.71
CA THR A 10 -5.53 7.87 -31.76
C THR A 10 -4.98 6.45 -31.68
N HIS A 11 -3.75 6.31 -31.16
CA HIS A 11 -3.09 5.03 -30.93
C HIS A 11 -3.28 4.53 -29.48
N ASN A 12 -3.18 5.42 -28.49
CA ASN A 12 -3.29 5.06 -27.07
C ASN A 12 -4.65 4.41 -26.74
N LYS A 13 -5.72 4.74 -27.49
CA LYS A 13 -7.05 4.12 -27.32
C LYS A 13 -7.04 2.59 -27.45
N TYR A 14 -6.13 2.02 -28.25
CA TYR A 14 -6.05 0.58 -28.43
C TYR A 14 -5.59 -0.13 -27.15
N ILE A 15 -4.65 0.46 -26.40
CA ILE A 15 -4.28 -0.02 -25.07
C ILE A 15 -5.50 0.00 -24.15
N GLY A 16 -6.27 1.10 -24.19
CA GLY A 16 -7.50 1.25 -23.41
C GLY A 16 -8.55 0.17 -23.71
N TRP A 17 -8.69 -0.26 -24.96
CA TRP A 17 -9.57 -1.37 -25.31
C TRP A 17 -9.06 -2.72 -24.82
N LEU A 18 -7.76 -2.96 -24.91
CA LEU A 18 -7.15 -4.22 -24.47
C LEU A 18 -7.20 -4.41 -22.94
N LEU A 19 -7.34 -3.33 -22.14
CA LEU A 19 -7.63 -3.43 -20.69
C LEU A 19 -8.97 -4.11 -20.38
N SER A 20 -9.89 -4.15 -21.35
CA SER A 20 -11.21 -4.78 -21.23
C SER A 20 -11.33 -6.06 -22.04
N ASP A 21 -10.21 -6.66 -22.46
CA ASP A 21 -10.22 -7.92 -23.19
C ASP A 21 -10.74 -9.07 -22.32
N LYS A 22 -11.33 -10.08 -22.97
CA LYS A 22 -11.83 -11.28 -22.31
C LYS A 22 -10.69 -12.13 -21.74
N ASP A 23 -9.55 -12.13 -22.42
CA ASP A 23 -8.36 -12.89 -22.03
C ASP A 23 -7.56 -12.15 -20.94
N ALA A 24 -7.29 -12.83 -19.83
CA ALA A 24 -6.50 -12.30 -18.73
C ALA A 24 -5.06 -11.96 -19.14
N VAL A 25 -4.47 -12.74 -20.05
CA VAL A 25 -3.11 -12.50 -20.55
C VAL A 25 -3.04 -11.18 -21.29
N VAL A 26 -4.06 -10.86 -22.09
CA VAL A 26 -4.14 -9.59 -22.82
C VAL A 26 -4.30 -8.41 -21.86
N ARG A 27 -5.18 -8.54 -20.86
CA ARG A 27 -5.38 -7.52 -19.83
C ARG A 27 -4.09 -7.24 -19.04
N LYS A 28 -3.43 -8.29 -18.55
CA LYS A 28 -2.15 -8.19 -17.82
C LYS A 28 -1.06 -7.55 -18.68
N THR A 29 -0.88 -8.02 -19.91
CA THR A 29 0.13 -7.49 -20.83
C THR A 29 -0.11 -6.00 -21.11
N SER A 30 -1.38 -5.59 -21.22
CA SER A 30 -1.74 -4.19 -21.43
C SER A 30 -1.33 -3.30 -20.25
N LEU A 31 -1.56 -3.77 -19.02
CA LEU A 31 -1.10 -3.09 -17.80
C LEU A 31 0.44 -3.00 -17.73
N GLU A 32 1.15 -4.09 -18.05
CA GLU A 32 2.62 -4.12 -18.03
C GLU A 32 3.24 -3.19 -19.08
N VAL A 33 2.67 -3.16 -20.29
CA VAL A 33 3.08 -2.24 -21.36
C VAL A 33 2.84 -0.80 -20.91
N LEU A 34 1.65 -0.50 -20.39
CA LEU A 34 1.31 0.83 -19.89
C LEU A 34 2.28 1.26 -18.78
N HIS A 35 2.54 0.41 -17.79
CA HIS A 35 3.49 0.69 -16.71
C HIS A 35 4.90 0.96 -17.26
N ARG A 36 5.40 0.15 -18.20
CA ARG A 36 6.71 0.35 -18.84
C ARG A 36 6.79 1.68 -19.59
N MET A 37 5.71 2.09 -20.25
CA MET A 37 5.65 3.37 -20.97
C MET A 37 5.64 4.54 -20.00
N LEU A 38 4.83 4.48 -18.94
CA LEU A 38 4.69 5.56 -17.95
C LEU A 38 5.96 5.80 -17.13
N LYS A 39 6.82 4.79 -16.94
CA LYS A 39 8.15 4.95 -16.31
C LYS A 39 9.05 5.96 -17.03
N LYS A 40 8.83 6.17 -18.34
CA LYS A 40 9.57 7.17 -19.09
C LYS A 40 8.89 8.52 -18.90
N LYS A 41 9.56 9.42 -18.17
CA LYS A 41 9.07 10.80 -17.91
C LYS A 41 8.63 11.53 -19.18
N GLU A 42 9.33 11.27 -20.29
CA GLU A 42 8.97 11.81 -21.60
C GLU A 42 7.62 11.34 -22.13
N TYR A 43 7.14 10.15 -21.78
CA TYR A 43 5.86 9.61 -22.28
C TYR A 43 4.71 9.91 -21.34
N PHE A 44 4.98 10.14 -20.05
CA PHE A 44 3.95 10.35 -19.05
C PHE A 44 2.96 11.46 -19.44
N ALA A 45 3.47 12.60 -19.94
CA ALA A 45 2.63 13.72 -20.37
C ALA A 45 1.68 13.35 -21.51
N ASN A 46 2.08 12.47 -22.43
CA ASN A 46 1.24 11.98 -23.52
C ASN A 46 0.14 11.03 -23.06
N PHE A 47 0.24 10.49 -21.84
CA PHE A 47 -0.75 9.58 -21.26
C PHE A 47 -1.68 10.28 -20.26
N GLU A 48 -1.53 11.57 -19.98
CA GLU A 48 -2.37 12.24 -18.97
C GLU A 48 -3.86 12.17 -19.32
N THR A 49 -4.23 12.51 -20.55
CA THR A 49 -5.62 12.41 -21.04
C THR A 49 -6.10 10.96 -21.11
N PHE A 50 -5.22 10.04 -21.49
CA PHE A 50 -5.53 8.61 -21.47
C PHE A 50 -5.85 8.13 -20.05
N LEU A 51 -5.02 8.47 -19.06
CA LEU A 51 -5.19 8.07 -17.68
C LEU A 51 -6.47 8.69 -17.10
N GLN A 52 -6.77 9.96 -17.37
CA GLN A 52 -8.04 10.58 -16.96
C GLN A 52 -9.28 9.81 -17.45
N ARG A 53 -9.18 9.14 -18.61
CA ARG A 53 -10.28 8.38 -19.20
C ARG A 53 -10.35 6.93 -18.75
N PHE A 54 -9.20 6.28 -18.55
CA PHE A 54 -9.11 4.83 -18.33
C PHE A 54 -8.70 4.44 -16.91
N CYS A 55 -8.39 5.39 -16.02
CA CYS A 55 -7.97 5.07 -14.64
C CYS A 55 -9.05 4.32 -13.87
N ASP A 56 -10.33 4.69 -13.98
CA ASP A 56 -11.42 3.94 -13.31
C ASP A 56 -11.42 2.46 -13.74
N ARG A 57 -11.13 2.16 -15.01
CA ARG A 57 -11.00 0.77 -15.48
C ARG A 57 -9.79 0.05 -14.86
N ILE A 58 -8.67 0.75 -14.69
CA ILE A 58 -7.47 0.18 -14.02
C ILE A 58 -7.78 -0.08 -12.53
N ILE A 59 -8.55 0.79 -11.89
CA ILE A 59 -9.02 0.61 -10.51
C ILE A 59 -9.94 -0.60 -10.41
N ASP A 60 -10.90 -0.77 -11.33
CA ASP A 60 -11.75 -1.98 -11.38
C ASP A 60 -10.92 -3.26 -11.53
N MET A 61 -9.79 -3.19 -12.25
CA MET A 61 -8.88 -4.32 -12.42
C MET A 61 -8.10 -4.67 -11.15
N ALA A 62 -8.11 -3.84 -10.10
CA ALA A 62 -7.57 -4.23 -8.80
C ALA A 62 -8.35 -5.39 -8.16
N CYS A 63 -9.61 -5.57 -8.54
CA CYS A 63 -10.48 -6.69 -8.17
C CYS A 63 -10.79 -7.58 -9.38
N ASP A 64 -9.84 -7.73 -10.32
CA ASP A 64 -10.00 -8.63 -11.46
C ASP A 64 -10.14 -10.08 -10.98
N LYS A 65 -10.91 -10.88 -11.72
CA LYS A 65 -11.10 -12.32 -11.45
C LYS A 65 -9.81 -13.14 -11.56
N ASP A 66 -8.80 -12.61 -12.24
CA ASP A 66 -7.47 -13.21 -12.33
C ASP A 66 -6.51 -12.47 -11.39
N ASP A 67 -6.00 -13.18 -10.39
CA ASP A 67 -5.15 -12.62 -9.33
C ASP A 67 -3.87 -11.99 -9.88
N THR A 68 -3.34 -12.50 -11.00
CA THR A 68 -2.14 -11.94 -11.62
C THR A 68 -2.43 -10.61 -12.30
N VAL A 69 -3.64 -10.45 -12.86
CA VAL A 69 -4.12 -9.17 -13.38
C VAL A 69 -4.34 -8.18 -12.23
N ALA A 70 -5.01 -8.62 -11.16
CA ALA A 70 -5.27 -7.82 -9.96
C ALA A 70 -3.98 -7.27 -9.34
N ALA A 71 -3.01 -8.13 -9.04
CA ALA A 71 -1.73 -7.74 -8.50
C ALA A 71 -0.95 -6.80 -9.45
N THR A 72 -1.08 -6.97 -10.77
CA THR A 72 -0.43 -6.08 -11.76
C THR A 72 -1.10 -4.70 -11.79
N ALA A 73 -2.43 -4.65 -11.70
CA ALA A 73 -3.20 -3.41 -11.65
C ALA A 73 -2.85 -2.60 -10.41
N ILE A 74 -2.85 -3.23 -9.23
CA ILE A 74 -2.51 -2.59 -7.96
C ILE A 74 -1.09 -2.00 -8.00
N ARG A 75 -0.11 -2.73 -8.53
CA ARG A 75 1.26 -2.19 -8.68
C ARG A 75 1.34 -1.00 -9.63
N LEU A 76 0.53 -0.98 -10.70
CA LEU A 76 0.43 0.20 -11.56
C LEU A 76 -0.22 1.37 -10.82
N LEU A 77 -1.27 1.14 -10.03
CA LEU A 77 -1.92 2.17 -9.21
C LEU A 77 -0.95 2.73 -8.14
N ASN A 78 -0.15 1.88 -7.52
CA ASN A 78 0.93 2.29 -6.61
C ASN A 78 1.94 3.20 -7.32
N PHE A 79 2.35 2.85 -8.55
CA PHE A 79 3.21 3.70 -9.37
C PHE A 79 2.58 5.05 -9.72
N LEU A 80 1.26 5.11 -9.91
CA LEU A 80 0.53 6.34 -10.22
C LEU A 80 0.28 7.24 -9.01
N LEU A 81 0.37 6.70 -7.79
CA LEU A 81 0.03 7.41 -6.56
C LEU A 81 0.86 8.71 -6.35
N PRO A 82 2.18 8.75 -6.57
CA PRO A 82 2.98 9.99 -6.53
C PRO A 82 2.60 11.02 -7.59
N HIS A 83 1.89 10.61 -8.63
CA HIS A 83 1.42 11.47 -9.72
C HIS A 83 -0.05 11.87 -9.58
N ASN A 84 -0.74 11.44 -8.52
CA ASN A 84 -2.15 11.70 -8.27
C ASN A 84 -2.39 13.12 -7.70
N SER A 85 -1.98 14.15 -8.43
CA SER A 85 -2.21 15.54 -8.02
C SER A 85 -3.70 15.91 -8.10
N ASN A 86 -4.22 16.51 -7.03
CA ASN A 86 -5.62 16.93 -6.89
C ASN A 86 -6.64 15.80 -7.11
N ASP A 87 -6.30 14.56 -6.73
CA ASP A 87 -7.17 13.37 -6.81
C ASP A 87 -7.75 13.11 -8.21
N LYS A 88 -7.03 13.54 -9.26
CA LYS A 88 -7.46 13.40 -10.67
C LYS A 88 -7.44 11.96 -11.18
N LEU A 89 -6.65 11.08 -10.56
CA LEU A 89 -6.51 9.68 -10.97
C LEU A 89 -7.18 8.74 -9.98
N LEU A 90 -6.87 8.86 -8.70
CA LEU A 90 -7.48 8.08 -7.63
C LEU A 90 -8.15 9.01 -6.62
N ARG A 91 -9.42 8.73 -6.33
CA ARG A 91 -10.15 9.39 -5.25
C ARG A 91 -9.78 8.77 -3.90
N PRO A 92 -9.88 9.48 -2.77
CA PRO A 92 -9.59 8.93 -1.45
C PRO A 92 -10.29 7.60 -1.16
N ALA A 93 -11.59 7.48 -1.50
CA ALA A 93 -12.35 6.24 -1.33
C ALA A 93 -11.81 5.05 -2.17
N GLN A 94 -11.24 5.32 -3.34
CA GLN A 94 -10.62 4.28 -4.17
C GLN A 94 -9.28 3.83 -3.56
N CYS A 95 -8.49 4.77 -3.02
CA CYS A 95 -7.28 4.43 -2.28
C CYS A 95 -7.59 3.59 -1.04
N GLU A 96 -8.63 3.96 -0.28
CA GLU A 96 -9.09 3.18 0.88
C GLU A 96 -9.48 1.77 0.47
N SER A 97 -10.28 1.61 -0.59
CA SER A 97 -10.68 0.29 -1.09
C SER A 97 -9.48 -0.58 -1.49
N ILE A 98 -8.41 0.00 -2.06
CA ILE A 98 -7.18 -0.74 -2.40
C ILE A 98 -6.40 -1.09 -1.13
N CYS A 99 -6.33 -0.20 -0.15
CA CYS A 99 -5.72 -0.50 1.14
C CYS A 99 -6.45 -1.63 1.85
N ASP A 100 -7.78 -1.69 1.75
CA ASP A 100 -8.58 -2.73 2.39
C ASP A 100 -8.25 -4.13 1.84
N ILE A 101 -7.87 -4.25 0.56
CA ILE A 101 -7.38 -5.51 -0.06
C ILE A 101 -6.14 -6.02 0.68
N ALA A 102 -5.23 -5.14 1.09
CA ALA A 102 -4.02 -5.53 1.84
C ALA A 102 -4.35 -6.18 3.20
N LEU A 103 -5.52 -5.89 3.75
CA LEU A 103 -5.93 -6.30 5.09
C LEU A 103 -6.83 -7.54 5.10
N GLU A 104 -7.42 -7.92 3.96
CA GLU A 104 -8.42 -9.00 3.88
C GLU A 104 -8.12 -10.07 2.82
N ASP A 105 -7.43 -9.72 1.73
CA ASP A 105 -7.31 -10.63 0.59
C ASP A 105 -6.46 -11.86 0.94
N HIS A 106 -6.96 -13.04 0.58
CA HIS A 106 -6.30 -14.31 0.88
C HIS A 106 -5.18 -14.64 -0.11
N HIS A 107 -5.22 -14.12 -1.34
CA HIS A 107 -4.21 -14.36 -2.35
C HIS A 107 -2.96 -13.52 -2.08
N THR A 108 -1.88 -14.20 -1.70
CA THR A 108 -0.63 -13.56 -1.23
C THR A 108 -0.07 -12.50 -2.19
N ASP A 109 -0.05 -12.75 -3.50
CA ASP A 109 0.49 -11.75 -4.44
C ASP A 109 -0.37 -10.48 -4.58
N VAL A 110 -1.69 -10.61 -4.45
CA VAL A 110 -2.64 -9.50 -4.53
C VAL A 110 -2.54 -8.69 -3.25
N ARG A 111 -2.60 -9.39 -2.10
CA ARG A 111 -2.42 -8.81 -0.77
C ARG A 111 -1.10 -8.05 -0.64
N ARG A 112 0.03 -8.64 -1.05
CA ARG A 112 1.35 -7.97 -1.01
C ARG A 112 1.46 -6.81 -1.99
N ALA A 113 0.86 -6.90 -3.19
CA ALA A 113 0.77 -5.75 -4.08
C ALA A 113 -0.02 -4.59 -3.44
N ALA A 114 -1.12 -4.89 -2.76
CA ALA A 114 -1.90 -3.90 -2.02
C ALA A 114 -1.14 -3.39 -0.78
N GLY A 115 -0.35 -4.23 -0.12
CA GLY A 115 0.54 -3.83 0.97
C GLY A 115 1.64 -2.87 0.52
N GLU A 116 2.17 -3.03 -0.69
CA GLU A 116 3.06 -2.03 -1.31
C GLU A 116 2.34 -0.68 -1.47
N PHE A 117 1.10 -0.69 -1.95
CA PHE A 117 0.27 0.51 -2.10
C PHE A 117 -0.02 1.16 -0.74
N LEU A 118 -0.44 0.39 0.26
CA LEU A 118 -0.70 0.84 1.62
C LEU A 118 0.55 1.44 2.25
N THR A 119 1.71 0.79 2.08
CA THR A 119 2.99 1.30 2.57
C THR A 119 3.29 2.68 1.97
N THR A 120 3.12 2.82 0.66
CA THR A 120 3.30 4.11 0.00
C THR A 120 2.33 5.16 0.58
N MET A 121 1.05 4.82 0.77
CA MET A 121 0.07 5.72 1.39
C MET A 121 0.45 6.17 2.81
N VAL A 122 0.92 5.27 3.68
CA VAL A 122 1.25 5.63 5.08
C VAL A 122 2.61 6.32 5.23
N THR A 123 3.53 6.11 4.28
CA THR A 123 4.89 6.69 4.31
C THR A 123 5.05 7.96 3.46
N MET A 124 4.10 8.26 2.57
CA MET A 124 4.08 9.50 1.79
C MET A 124 3.75 10.71 2.66
N ASP A 125 4.54 11.78 2.52
CA ASP A 125 4.22 13.08 3.09
C ASP A 125 3.26 13.81 2.14
N ILE A 126 1.99 13.99 2.56
CA ILE A 126 1.00 14.72 1.77
C ILE A 126 1.16 16.24 1.98
N ASP A 127 2.32 16.77 1.57
CA ASP A 127 2.62 18.22 1.63
C ASP A 127 2.71 18.87 0.22
N ASP A 128 2.67 18.10 -0.88
CA ASP A 128 2.87 18.60 -2.26
C ASP A 128 1.60 18.69 -3.14
N VAL A 129 0.39 18.67 -2.56
CA VAL A 129 -0.88 18.84 -3.30
C VAL A 129 -1.62 20.10 -2.84
N PRO A 130 -1.88 21.11 -3.71
CA PRO A 130 -2.70 22.26 -3.35
C PRO A 130 -4.15 21.80 -3.12
N SER A 131 -4.50 21.65 -1.84
CA SER A 131 -5.81 21.20 -1.35
C SER A 131 -7.01 21.99 -1.90
N SER A 132 -8.07 21.26 -2.27
CA SER A 132 -9.44 21.69 -1.94
C SER A 132 -10.38 20.49 -1.70
N ALA A 133 -10.34 19.87 -0.52
CA ALA A 133 -11.53 19.32 0.15
C ALA A 133 -11.20 18.64 1.49
N SER A 134 -12.09 18.92 2.46
CA SER A 134 -12.34 18.24 3.74
C SER A 134 -11.31 18.33 4.88
N LYS A 135 -11.68 19.14 5.88
CA LYS A 135 -11.05 19.25 7.20
C LYS A 135 -11.59 18.14 8.12
N ARG A 136 -10.87 17.03 8.23
CA ARG A 136 -10.75 16.26 9.47
C ARG A 136 -9.27 15.84 9.56
N SER A 137 -8.60 16.39 10.58
CA SER A 137 -7.22 16.14 11.02
C SER A 137 -6.18 15.79 9.93
N ARG A 138 -5.75 16.81 9.17
CA ARG A 138 -4.50 16.75 8.39
C ARG A 138 -3.47 17.59 9.12
N VAL A 139 -2.69 16.96 10.01
CA VAL A 139 -1.53 17.57 10.66
C VAL A 139 -0.52 17.90 9.58
N GLN A 140 -0.12 19.17 9.48
CA GLN A 140 0.96 19.63 8.61
C GLN A 140 2.25 18.87 8.95
N ARG A 141 2.75 18.06 8.02
CA ARG A 141 3.92 17.19 8.21
C ARG A 141 5.09 17.70 7.39
N LYS A 142 5.71 18.79 7.86
CA LYS A 142 6.92 19.32 7.23
C LYS A 142 8.14 18.44 7.55
N ARG A 143 8.34 17.37 6.78
CA ARG A 143 9.52 16.51 6.85
C ARG A 143 10.57 16.98 5.83
N ASN A 144 11.70 17.48 6.33
CA ASN A 144 12.86 17.81 5.50
C ASN A 144 13.62 16.51 5.12
N GLY A 145 13.22 15.86 4.04
CA GLY A 145 13.98 14.74 3.50
C GLY A 145 13.39 14.23 2.19
N LYS A 146 14.07 14.47 1.07
CA LYS A 146 13.74 13.82 -0.21
C LYS A 146 13.98 12.31 -0.05
N ARG A 147 12.93 11.55 0.28
CA ARG A 147 12.95 10.10 0.15
C ARG A 147 12.96 9.78 -1.35
N ALA A 148 14.10 9.32 -1.85
CA ALA A 148 14.20 8.83 -3.22
C ALA A 148 13.21 7.67 -3.37
N CYS A 149 12.31 7.77 -4.35
CA CYS A 149 11.49 6.67 -4.82
C CYS A 149 12.42 5.63 -5.49
N THR A 150 13.10 4.83 -4.66
CA THR A 150 13.98 3.76 -5.10
C THR A 150 13.15 2.55 -5.51
N GLY A 151 13.36 2.11 -6.74
CA GLY A 151 12.64 1.04 -7.41
C GLY A 151 12.74 -0.35 -6.74
N PRO A 152 12.22 -1.38 -7.42
CA PRO A 152 11.74 -2.63 -6.79
C PRO A 152 12.82 -3.66 -6.43
N PHE A 153 14.09 -3.29 -6.36
CA PHE A 153 15.16 -4.26 -6.06
C PHE A 153 15.80 -3.97 -4.69
N ASN A 154 15.50 -4.87 -3.75
CA ASN A 154 16.01 -5.01 -2.38
C ASN A 154 15.20 -4.30 -1.27
N THR A 155 13.93 -4.70 -1.16
CA THR A 155 13.04 -4.47 -0.01
C THR A 155 13.63 -4.97 1.31
N LEU A 156 14.27 -6.15 1.32
CA LEU A 156 14.89 -6.77 2.51
C LEU A 156 16.17 -6.08 3.00
N LEU A 157 16.79 -5.22 2.18
CA LEU A 157 17.99 -4.45 2.56
C LEU A 157 17.66 -3.00 2.92
N ARG A 158 16.37 -2.64 3.05
CA ARG A 158 16.00 -1.31 3.53
C ARG A 158 16.47 -1.14 4.97
N GLU A 159 17.27 -0.12 5.20
CA GLU A 159 17.73 0.25 6.53
C GLU A 159 16.52 0.52 7.43
N ILE A 160 16.56 -0.01 8.66
CA ILE A 160 15.55 0.28 9.67
C ILE A 160 15.60 1.80 9.94
N PRO A 161 14.49 2.53 9.77
CA PRO A 161 14.49 3.97 9.99
C PRO A 161 14.74 4.30 11.48
N PRO A 162 15.13 5.54 11.79
CA PRO A 162 15.20 6.02 13.18
C PRO A 162 13.88 5.77 13.92
N VAL A 163 13.96 5.58 15.23
CA VAL A 163 12.85 5.13 16.07
C VAL A 163 11.63 6.03 15.91
N GLU A 164 11.81 7.36 15.88
CA GLU A 164 10.73 8.32 15.70
C GLU A 164 10.01 8.16 14.36
N GLY A 165 10.77 7.91 13.29
CA GLY A 165 10.22 7.66 11.96
C GLY A 165 9.49 6.32 11.88
N ALA A 166 10.06 5.28 12.49
CA ALA A 166 9.44 3.96 12.58
C ALA A 166 8.12 4.02 13.36
N ARG A 167 8.10 4.79 14.46
CA ARG A 167 6.95 4.98 15.33
C ARG A 167 5.76 5.60 14.60
N GLU A 168 6.01 6.66 13.83
CA GLU A 168 4.98 7.31 13.01
C GLU A 168 4.40 6.38 11.95
N ASP A 169 5.27 5.62 11.29
CA ASP A 169 4.87 4.67 10.25
C ASP A 169 4.05 3.50 10.82
N ILE A 170 4.47 2.94 11.97
CA ILE A 170 3.72 1.88 12.69
C ILE A 170 2.37 2.42 13.16
N ARG A 171 2.31 3.62 13.73
CA ARG A 171 1.04 4.23 14.17
C ARG A 171 0.08 4.45 12.99
N ALA A 172 0.59 4.88 11.84
CA ALA A 172 -0.23 5.05 10.65
C ALA A 172 -0.79 3.73 10.13
N LEU A 173 0.01 2.65 10.16
CA LEU A 173 -0.48 1.31 9.82
C LEU A 173 -1.51 0.80 10.83
N LEU A 174 -1.26 0.97 12.13
CA LEU A 174 -2.21 0.62 13.20
C LEU A 174 -3.56 1.31 12.95
N PHE A 175 -3.57 2.62 12.67
CA PHE A 175 -4.80 3.33 12.37
C PHE A 175 -5.45 2.87 11.06
N ALA A 176 -4.68 2.45 10.05
CA ALA A 176 -5.25 1.88 8.83
C ALA A 176 -5.99 0.56 9.12
N ILE A 177 -5.44 -0.28 9.99
CA ILE A 177 -6.06 -1.53 10.47
C ILE A 177 -7.32 -1.23 11.29
N VAL A 178 -7.19 -0.37 12.30
CA VAL A 178 -8.29 -0.03 13.24
C VAL A 178 -9.44 0.70 12.54
N ARG A 179 -9.15 1.61 11.59
CA ARG A 179 -10.17 2.35 10.83
C ARG A 179 -11.14 1.43 10.10
N LYS A 180 -10.65 0.30 9.60
CA LYS A 180 -11.46 -0.65 8.84
C LYS A 180 -12.62 -1.20 9.67
N GLY A 181 -12.41 -1.36 10.98
CA GLY A 181 -13.40 -1.84 11.93
C GLY A 181 -13.72 -3.33 11.78
N ASP A 182 -14.18 -3.91 12.89
CA ASP A 182 -14.59 -5.31 13.12
C ASP A 182 -13.48 -6.32 13.48
N ASP A 183 -13.85 -7.27 14.37
CA ASP A 183 -13.05 -8.31 15.05
C ASP A 183 -12.38 -9.36 14.13
N GLY A 184 -12.12 -9.01 12.86
CA GLY A 184 -11.71 -9.93 11.80
C GLY A 184 -10.51 -9.52 10.96
N VAL A 185 -9.95 -8.31 11.14
CA VAL A 185 -8.69 -7.96 10.47
C VAL A 185 -7.55 -8.66 11.18
N ASP A 186 -7.01 -9.70 10.55
CA ASP A 186 -5.85 -10.41 11.06
C ASP A 186 -4.62 -9.50 10.93
N ALA A 187 -4.14 -8.98 12.06
CA ALA A 187 -2.93 -8.17 12.10
C ALA A 187 -1.74 -8.89 11.44
N ALA A 188 -1.73 -10.23 11.43
CA ALA A 188 -0.73 -11.01 10.72
C ALA A 188 -0.85 -10.90 9.20
N LEU A 189 -2.07 -10.87 8.63
CA LEU A 189 -2.26 -10.61 7.20
C LEU A 189 -1.79 -9.21 6.83
N ALA A 190 -2.10 -8.22 7.65
CA ALA A 190 -1.68 -6.84 7.43
C ALA A 190 -0.15 -6.71 7.48
N VAL A 191 0.49 -7.31 8.49
CA VAL A 191 1.96 -7.31 8.63
C VAL A 191 2.63 -8.04 7.47
N ASP A 192 2.16 -9.23 7.08
CA ASP A 192 2.64 -9.96 5.91
C ASP A 192 2.54 -9.13 4.62
N ALA A 193 1.40 -8.45 4.41
CA ALA A 193 1.17 -7.63 3.23
C ALA A 193 2.24 -6.55 3.05
N VAL A 194 2.66 -5.90 4.15
CA VAL A 194 3.58 -4.77 4.13
C VAL A 194 5.02 -5.13 4.49
N TRP A 195 5.31 -6.37 4.89
CA TRP A 195 6.59 -6.77 5.52
C TRP A 195 7.84 -6.42 4.70
N ASP A 196 7.75 -6.60 3.38
CA ASP A 196 8.83 -6.26 2.45
C ASP A 196 8.98 -4.75 2.26
N TYR A 197 7.89 -4.00 2.38
CA TYR A 197 7.84 -2.60 2.00
C TYR A 197 8.04 -1.66 3.19
N LEU A 198 7.68 -2.10 4.40
CA LEU A 198 7.69 -1.31 5.63
C LEU A 198 8.78 -1.79 6.61
N PRO A 199 10.04 -1.33 6.46
CA PRO A 199 11.15 -1.72 7.35
C PRO A 199 10.92 -1.31 8.81
N SER A 200 10.05 -0.32 9.06
CA SER A 200 9.64 0.14 10.39
C SER A 200 9.12 -0.99 11.28
N LEU A 201 8.51 -2.04 10.71
CA LEU A 201 8.05 -3.22 11.47
C LEU A 201 9.17 -4.05 12.12
N ARG A 202 10.43 -3.83 11.72
CA ARG A 202 11.61 -4.45 12.34
C ARG A 202 12.16 -3.63 13.51
N CYS A 203 11.61 -2.44 13.76
CA CYS A 203 12.00 -1.58 14.87
C CYS A 203 11.13 -1.88 16.10
N TRP A 204 11.39 -2.97 16.81
CA TRP A 204 10.61 -3.33 18.01
C TRP A 204 10.65 -2.29 19.13
N GLN A 205 11.71 -1.47 19.20
CA GLN A 205 11.77 -0.33 20.11
C GLN A 205 10.65 0.69 19.83
N ALA A 206 10.28 0.93 18.56
CA ALA A 206 9.20 1.85 18.23
C ALA A 206 7.82 1.35 18.70
N PHE A 207 7.62 0.03 18.71
CA PHE A 207 6.42 -0.58 19.29
C PHE A 207 6.38 -0.41 20.81
N GLU A 208 7.51 -0.62 21.49
CA GLU A 208 7.64 -0.40 22.93
C GLU A 208 7.31 1.05 23.30
N GLU A 209 7.88 2.03 22.59
CA GLU A 209 7.58 3.44 22.84
C GLU A 209 6.10 3.79 22.63
N LEU A 210 5.45 3.25 21.58
CA LEU A 210 4.01 3.43 21.36
C LEU A 210 3.15 2.86 22.49
N LEU A 211 3.50 1.68 23.02
CA LEU A 211 2.77 1.04 24.11
C LEU A 211 2.93 1.81 25.44
N LEU A 212 4.04 2.52 25.60
CA LEU A 212 4.40 3.25 26.83
C LEU A 212 4.05 4.75 26.81
N GLU A 213 3.43 5.28 25.74
CA GLU A 213 3.09 6.71 25.63
C GLU A 213 2.26 7.23 26.83
N ASP A 214 1.43 6.39 27.44
CA ASP A 214 0.63 6.73 28.64
C ASP A 214 1.47 7.04 29.89
N GLN A 215 2.73 6.58 29.94
CA GLN A 215 3.59 6.66 31.12
C GLN A 215 4.54 7.87 31.11
N GLN A 216 4.53 8.70 30.06
CA GLN A 216 5.37 9.90 29.97
C GLN A 216 4.56 11.18 30.24
N PRO A 217 4.51 11.68 31.50
CA PRO A 217 3.77 12.90 31.83
C PRO A 217 4.38 14.18 31.23
N ASP A 218 5.63 14.16 30.76
CA ASP A 218 6.38 15.37 30.38
C ASP A 218 6.52 15.60 28.86
N THR A 219 6.04 14.67 28.03
CA THR A 219 6.08 14.78 26.56
C THR A 219 4.67 14.90 25.97
N ALA A 220 3.84 15.75 26.55
CA ALA A 220 2.59 16.17 25.92
C ALA A 220 2.91 17.13 24.75
N SER A 221 3.43 16.59 23.65
CA SER A 221 3.25 17.22 22.34
C SER A 221 1.74 17.28 22.07
N GLN A 222 1.26 18.48 21.77
CA GLN A 222 -0.13 18.96 21.85
C GLN A 222 -1.22 18.18 21.07
N ASP A 223 -0.90 17.08 20.38
CA ASP A 223 -1.80 16.41 19.43
C ASP A 223 -1.78 14.86 19.47
N GLY A 224 -1.07 14.23 20.43
CA GLY A 224 -0.98 12.76 20.52
C GLY A 224 -1.94 12.19 21.57
N GLU A 225 -3.17 11.84 21.18
CA GLU A 225 -4.04 11.04 22.05
C GLU A 225 -3.40 9.66 22.30
N ALA A 226 -3.33 9.29 23.58
CA ALA A 226 -2.91 7.97 24.04
C ALA A 226 -3.71 6.86 23.32
N LEU A 227 -3.05 5.75 23.00
CA LEU A 227 -3.72 4.60 22.39
C LEU A 227 -4.71 3.97 23.37
N SER A 228 -5.92 3.68 22.89
CA SER A 228 -6.92 2.89 23.62
C SER A 228 -6.44 1.46 23.87
N ASP A 229 -7.01 0.79 24.87
CA ASP A 229 -6.65 -0.61 25.18
C ASP A 229 -6.88 -1.56 24.00
N SER A 230 -7.90 -1.31 23.18
CA SER A 230 -8.15 -2.06 21.94
C SER A 230 -7.06 -1.84 20.89
N GLU A 231 -6.58 -0.60 20.73
CA GLU A 231 -5.51 -0.27 19.79
C GLU A 231 -4.17 -0.88 20.25
N LYS A 232 -3.92 -0.89 21.56
CA LYS A 232 -2.76 -1.60 22.14
C LYS A 232 -2.85 -3.11 21.92
N GLY A 233 -4.05 -3.69 21.99
CA GLY A 233 -4.29 -5.09 21.65
C GLY A 233 -3.84 -5.42 20.22
N VAL A 234 -4.32 -4.65 19.24
CA VAL A 234 -3.91 -4.79 17.83
C VAL A 234 -2.40 -4.56 17.65
N LEU A 235 -1.84 -3.56 18.35
CA LEU A 235 -0.41 -3.30 18.30
C LEU A 235 0.43 -4.48 18.82
N CYS A 236 -0.01 -5.16 19.88
CA CYS A 236 0.62 -6.38 20.37
C CYS A 236 0.56 -7.51 19.33
N GLU A 237 -0.57 -7.69 18.64
CA GLU A 237 -0.69 -8.67 17.56
C GLU A 237 0.25 -8.35 16.39
N MET A 238 0.39 -7.07 16.02
CA MET A 238 1.36 -6.63 15.03
C MET A 238 2.81 -6.96 15.44
N ILE A 239 3.17 -6.80 16.71
CA ILE A 239 4.50 -7.18 17.23
C ILE A 239 4.71 -8.69 17.05
N LEU A 240 3.74 -9.50 17.48
CA LEU A 240 3.82 -10.97 17.38
C LEU A 240 3.95 -11.42 15.92
N ALA A 241 3.15 -10.85 15.02
CA ALA A 241 3.25 -11.11 13.58
C ALA A 241 4.60 -10.69 13.01
N SER A 242 5.13 -9.52 13.42
CA SER A 242 6.46 -9.06 12.96
C SER A 242 7.58 -9.99 13.42
N ALA A 243 7.47 -10.55 14.62
CA ALA A 243 8.42 -11.52 15.15
C ALA A 243 8.32 -12.87 14.41
N ALA A 244 7.10 -13.32 14.11
CA ALA A 244 6.86 -14.52 13.31
C ALA A 244 7.48 -14.39 11.90
N GLU A 245 7.23 -13.27 11.22
CA GLU A 245 7.85 -12.92 9.93
C GLU A 245 9.39 -12.89 10.00
N ALA A 246 9.96 -12.23 11.01
CA ALA A 246 11.41 -12.18 11.22
C ALA A 246 12.03 -13.57 11.47
N SER A 247 11.28 -14.49 12.07
CA SER A 247 11.72 -15.87 12.33
C SER A 247 11.60 -16.81 11.13
N GLY A 248 10.95 -16.37 10.04
CA GLY A 248 10.68 -17.20 8.86
C GLY A 248 9.36 -17.98 8.90
N ASN A 249 8.56 -17.82 9.97
CA ASN A 249 7.22 -18.40 10.11
C ASN A 249 6.12 -17.40 9.73
N GLY A 250 6.45 -16.48 8.83
CA GLY A 250 5.68 -15.28 8.56
C GLY A 250 4.36 -15.51 7.86
N ASP A 251 4.31 -16.46 6.91
CA ASP A 251 3.14 -16.65 6.05
C ASP A 251 1.92 -17.12 6.87
N PRO A 252 0.96 -16.21 7.15
CA PRO A 252 -0.16 -16.51 8.03
C PRO A 252 -1.11 -17.52 7.39
N MET A 253 -1.08 -17.66 6.06
CA MET A 253 -1.91 -18.62 5.33
C MET A 253 -1.29 -20.02 5.34
N GLN A 254 0.04 -20.14 5.31
CA GLN A 254 0.71 -21.44 5.51
C GLN A 254 0.48 -21.97 6.93
N ALA A 255 0.59 -21.12 7.95
CA ALA A 255 0.35 -21.51 9.34
C ALA A 255 -1.07 -22.08 9.56
N ARG A 256 -2.09 -21.42 9.00
CA ARG A 256 -3.50 -21.87 9.08
C ARG A 256 -3.77 -23.21 8.36
N ILE A 257 -3.02 -23.53 7.31
CA ILE A 257 -3.14 -24.82 6.62
C ILE A 257 -2.56 -25.95 7.48
N VAL A 258 -1.43 -25.70 8.17
CA VAL A 258 -0.81 -26.69 9.07
C VAL A 258 -1.74 -27.00 10.25
N GLU A 259 -2.31 -25.97 10.90
CA GLU A 259 -3.26 -26.17 12.01
C GLU A 259 -4.51 -26.99 11.62
N LYS A 260 -5.01 -26.80 10.39
CA LYS A 260 -6.15 -27.59 9.88
C LYS A 260 -5.75 -29.01 9.45
N GLY A 261 -4.50 -29.20 9.01
CA GLY A 261 -3.95 -30.50 8.62
C GLY A 261 -3.67 -31.43 9.80
N GLU A 262 -3.36 -30.90 10.98
CA GLU A 262 -3.09 -31.70 12.19
C GLU A 262 -4.35 -32.33 12.82
N TYR A 263 -5.55 -31.93 12.38
CA TYR A 263 -6.82 -32.53 12.82
C TYR A 263 -7.33 -33.66 11.91
N SER A 264 -6.55 -34.11 10.92
CA SER A 264 -6.93 -35.22 10.04
C SER A 264 -5.94 -36.38 10.16
N ASP A 265 -6.09 -37.22 11.20
CA ASP A 265 -6.30 -38.68 11.09
C ASP A 265 -6.15 -39.39 12.45
N PRO A 266 -6.75 -40.60 12.65
CA PRO A 266 -7.67 -41.34 11.76
C PRO A 266 -9.10 -41.50 12.30
#